data_AF-A0A4Q9W0Q6-F1
#
_entry.id   AF-A0A4Q9W0Q6-F1
#
_cell.length_a   1.000
_cell.length_b   1.000
_cell.length_c   1.000
_cell.angle_alpha   90.00
_cell.angle_beta   90.00
_cell.angle_gamma   90.00
#
_symmetry.space_group_name_H-M   'P 1'
#
loop_
_entity.id
_entity.type
_entity.pdbx_description
1 polymer ?
#
loop_
_entity_poly.entity_id
_entity_poly.type
_entity_poly.pdbx_seq_one_letter_code
_entity_poly.pdbx_strand_id
1 'polypeptide(L)' 'MYTLLLIVVTLVISLIITPIIIKVSFKFNLVDRPNYRKVHTKPISVMGGTVILLSFLIGLWLGHPIERAV' A
#
# COMPACT_ATOMS: atom_id res chain seq x y z
N MET A 1 -6.55 -8.82 -21.85
CA MET A 1 -5.83 -7.52 -21.78
C MET A 1 -6.33 -6.58 -20.67
N TYR A 2 -7.55 -6.73 -20.14
CA TYR A 2 -8.04 -5.91 -19.02
C TYR A 2 -7.33 -6.16 -17.68
N THR A 3 -6.85 -7.38 -17.44
CA THR A 3 -6.11 -7.76 -16.22
C THR A 3 -4.79 -7.00 -16.08
N LEU A 4 -4.03 -6.85 -17.17
CA LEU A 4 -2.81 -6.03 -17.20
C LEU A 4 -3.10 -4.56 -16.85
N LEU A 5 -4.19 -4.01 -17.37
CA LEU A 5 -4.62 -2.65 -17.05
C LEU A 5 -4.98 -2.51 -15.57
N LEU A 6 -5.71 -3.48 -14.99
CA LEU A 6 -6.03 -3.50 -13.56
C LEU A 6 -4.78 -3.58 -12.67
N ILE A 7 -3.76 -4.34 -13.07
CA ILE A 7 -2.48 -4.40 -12.35
C ILE A 7 -1.81 -3.02 -12.33
N VAL A 8 -1.74 -2.34 -13.49
CA VAL A 8 -1.15 -1.00 -13.58
C VAL A 8 -1.94 0.01 -12.74
N VAL A 9 -3.28 -0.03 -12.81
CA VAL A 9 -4.14 0.85 -11.99
C VAL A 9 -3.91 0.60 -10.50
N THR A 10 -3.87 -0.66 -10.06
CA THR A 10 -3.65 -1.04 -8.66
C THR A 10 -2.26 -0.59 -8.17
N LEU A 11 -1.24 -0.68 -9.03
CA LEU A 11 0.11 -0.18 -8.75
C LEU A 11 0.11 1.34 -8.55
N VAL A 12 -0.54 2.10 -9.44
CA VAL A 12 -0.63 3.56 -9.34
C VAL A 12 -1.37 3.96 -8.05
N ILE A 13 -2.47 3.28 -7.73
CA ILE A 13 -3.20 3.49 -6.48
C ILE A 13 -2.29 3.27 -5.26
N SER A 14 -1.52 2.18 -5.25
CA SER A 14 -0.55 1.90 -4.17
C SER A 14 0.50 2.99 -4.03
N LEU A 15 1.04 3.50 -5.14
CA LEU A 15 2.03 4.59 -5.12
C LEU A 15 1.44 5.88 -4.54
N ILE A 16 0.18 6.19 -4.81
CA ILE A 16 -0.52 7.37 -4.28
C ILE A 16 -0.86 7.21 -2.79
N ILE A 17 -1.29 6.02 -2.36
CA ILE A 17 -1.65 5.74 -0.96
C ILE A 17 -0.42 5.72 -0.06
N THR A 18 0.73 5.27 -0.56
CA THR A 18 1.99 5.17 0.21
C THR A 18 2.36 6.44 0.98
N PRO A 19 2.49 7.64 0.36
CA PRO A 19 2.84 8.86 1.10
C PRO A 19 1.78 9.30 2.11
N ILE A 20 0.51 8.98 1.86
CA ILE A 20 -0.59 9.26 2.80
C ILE A 20 -0.41 8.40 4.06
N ILE A 21 -0.21 7.09 3.88
CA ILE A 21 0.00 6.16 4.99
C ILE A 21 1.29 6.48 5.76
N ILE A 22 2.36 6.90 5.09
CA ILE A 22 3.58 7.36 5.76
C ILE A 22 3.27 8.53 6.70
N LYS A 23 2.57 9.58 6.22
CA LYS A 23 2.19 10.74 7.06
C LYS A 23 1.32 10.32 8.24
N VAL A 24 0.37 9.42 8.03
CA VAL A 24 -0.47 8.85 9.10
C VAL A 24 0.38 8.09 10.12
N SER A 25 1.36 7.30 9.66
CA SER A 25 2.31 6.56 10.51
C SER A 25 3.03 7.48 11.49
N PHE A 26 3.54 8.61 10.98
CA PHE A 26 4.22 9.60 11.81
C PHE A 26 3.26 10.29 12.79
N LYS A 27 2.03 10.61 12.35
CA LYS A 27 1.02 11.24 13.23
C LYS A 27 0.62 10.35 14.40
N PHE A 28 0.50 9.04 14.18
CA PHE A 28 0.15 8.07 15.23
C PHE A 28 1.36 7.44 15.93
N ASN A 29 2.58 7.90 15.63
CA ASN A 29 3.83 7.34 16.17
C ASN A 29 3.98 5.82 15.90
N LEU A 30 3.34 5.33 14.83
CA LEU A 30 3.45 3.97 14.31
C LEU A 30 4.69 3.89 13.41
N VAL A 31 5.86 4.16 13.97
CA VAL A 31 7.13 4.23 13.23
C VAL A 31 8.17 3.35 13.89
N ASP A 32 9.01 2.75 13.07
CA ASP A 32 10.20 2.05 13.51
C ASP A 32 11.31 3.06 13.79
N ARG A 33 11.78 3.12 15.03
CA ARG A 33 12.85 4.04 15.44
C ARG A 33 14.23 3.40 15.24
N PRO A 34 15.25 4.19 14.89
CA PRO A 34 16.61 3.69 14.74
C PRO A 34 17.13 3.11 16.05
N ASN A 35 17.92 2.04 15.95
CA ASN A 35 18.55 1.37 17.09
C ASN A 35 19.96 0.90 16.70
N TYR A 36 20.79 0.49 17.65
CA TYR A 36 22.18 0.04 17.43
C TYR A 36 22.31 -1.15 16.44
N ARG A 37 21.20 -1.86 16.16
CA ARG A 37 21.15 -2.95 15.17
C ARG A 37 20.62 -2.53 13.79
N LYS A 38 20.18 -1.27 13.61
CA LYS A 38 19.48 -0.81 12.40
C LYS A 38 20.33 0.18 11.63
N VAL A 39 20.42 0.00 10.32
CA VAL A 39 21.20 0.86 9.41
C VAL A 39 20.54 2.20 9.12
N HIS A 40 19.23 2.31 9.34
CA HIS A 40 18.50 3.55 9.13
C HIS A 40 18.75 4.53 10.29
N THR A 41 18.89 5.81 9.95
CA THR A 41 19.13 6.90 10.92
C THR A 41 17.89 7.75 11.18
N LYS A 42 16.81 7.52 10.42
CA LYS A 42 15.54 8.24 10.52
C LYS A 42 14.43 7.23 10.79
N PRO A 43 13.39 7.60 11.57
CA PRO A 43 12.26 6.71 11.77
C PRO A 43 11.57 6.36 10.45
N ILE A 44 11.15 5.10 10.27
CA ILE A 44 10.52 4.60 9.04
C ILE A 44 9.11 4.10 9.36
N SER A 45 8.15 4.27 8.45
CA SER A 45 6.80 3.72 8.63
C SER A 45 6.82 2.18 8.65
N VAL A 46 6.07 1.59 9.60
CA VAL A 46 5.87 0.13 9.66
C VAL A 46 4.58 -0.33 8.96
N MET A 47 3.80 0.60 8.40
CA MET A 47 2.47 0.34 7.84
C MET A 47 2.50 -0.03 6.35
N GLY A 48 3.62 -0.57 5.85
CA GLY A 48 3.76 -0.96 4.44
C GLY A 48 2.73 -2.02 4.03
N GLY A 49 2.49 -3.03 4.88
CA GLY A 49 1.47 -4.06 4.63
C GLY A 49 0.06 -3.47 4.49
N THR A 50 -0.25 -2.42 5.24
CA THR A 50 -1.54 -1.72 5.16
C THR A 50 -1.75 -1.07 3.79
N VAL A 51 -0.70 -0.47 3.21
CA VAL A 51 -0.75 0.11 1.85
C VAL A 51 -1.10 -0.97 0.84
N ILE A 52 -0.41 -2.12 0.92
CA ILE A 52 -0.62 -3.24 -0.01
C ILE A 52 -2.05 -3.76 0.10
N LEU A 53 -2.53 -4.02 1.33
CA LEU A 53 -3.88 -4.53 1.57
C LEU A 53 -4.94 -3.56 1.04
N LEU A 54 -4.85 -2.27 1.37
CA LEU A 54 -5.81 -1.26 0.92
C LEU A 54 -5.84 -1.14 -0.61
N SER A 55 -4.66 -1.09 -1.23
CA SER A 55 -4.56 -0.98 -2.69
C SER A 55 -5.13 -2.20 -3.38
N PHE A 56 -4.87 -3.39 -2.83
CA PHE A 56 -5.44 -4.64 -3.32
C PHE A 56 -6.96 -4.69 -3.18
N LEU A 57 -7.52 -4.28 -2.03
CA LEU A 57 -8.98 -4.21 -1.83
C LEU A 57 -9.64 -3.23 -2.80
N ILE A 58 -9.02 -2.07 -3.05
CA ILE A 58 -9.50 -1.11 -4.04
C ILE A 58 -9.41 -1.71 -5.45
N GLY A 59 -8.30 -2.39 -5.78
CA GLY A 59 -8.13 -3.09 -7.06
C GLY A 59 -9.17 -4.19 -7.28
N LEU A 60 -9.48 -4.99 -6.26
CA LEU A 60 -10.55 -5.99 -6.29
C LEU A 60 -11.92 -5.34 -6.49
N TRP A 61 -12.19 -4.25 -5.77
CA TRP A 61 -13.46 -3.54 -5.90
C TRP A 61 -13.61 -2.93 -7.30
N LEU A 62 -12.58 -2.31 -7.86
CA LEU A 62 -12.58 -1.81 -9.23
C LEU A 62 -12.70 -2.94 -10.25
N GLY A 63 -12.05 -4.07 -9.97
CA GLY A 63 -12.04 -5.24 -10.82
C GLY A 63 -13.34 -6.03 -10.84
N HIS A 64 -14.31 -5.73 -9.94
CA HIS A 64 -15.66 -6.35 -9.80
C HIS A 64 -15.71 -7.72 -10.47
N PRO A 65 -15.56 -8.88 -9.80
CA PRO A 65 -15.29 -10.18 -10.47
C PRO A 65 -16.09 -10.33 -11.79
N ILE A 66 -15.45 -9.94 -12.90
CA ILE A 66 -16.10 -9.82 -14.23
C ILE A 66 -16.29 -11.21 -14.82
N GLU A 67 -15.68 -12.23 -14.21
CA GLU A 67 -16.07 -13.62 -14.39
C GLU A 67 -17.49 -13.81 -13.83
N ARG A 68 -18.49 -13.43 -14.63
CA ARG A 68 -19.74 -14.16 -14.60
C ARG A 68 -19.36 -15.61 -14.83
N ALA A 69 -19.66 -16.47 -13.85
CA ALA A 69 -19.66 -17.90 -14.04
C ALA A 69 -20.55 -18.19 -15.24
N VAL A 70 -19.92 -18.44 -16.39
CA VAL A 70 -20.56 -19.08 -17.54
C VAL A 70 -20.32 -20.57 -17.38
#